data_AF-A0A8X6NH22-F1
#
_entry.id   AF-A0A8X6NH22-F1
#
_cell.length_a   1.000
_cell.length_b   1.000
_cell.length_c   1.000
_cell.angle_alpha   90.00
_cell.angle_beta   90.00
_cell.angle_gamma   90.00
#
_symmetry.space_group_name_H-M   'P 1'
#
loop_
_entity.id
_entity.type
_entity.pdbx_description
1 polymer ?
#
loop_
_entity_poly.entity_id
_entity_poly.type
_entity_poly.pdbx_seq_one_letter_code
_entity_poly.pdbx_strand_id
1 'polypeptide(L)'
;MKYEFHRGITTRQAVANINSVFSIQVATNATVARWFKKFRSGDFDLSNEPHGRPKTHIDNDVLKTTVISSQSARQLSLMYNVSK
;
A
#
# COMPACT_ATOMS: atom_id res chain seq x y z
N MET A 1 10.15 0.93 -15.67
CA MET A 1 10.47 -0.37 -15.01
C MET A 1 10.55 -1.54 -15.99
N LYS A 2 9.47 -1.87 -16.73
CA LYS A 2 9.48 -2.99 -17.70
C LYS A 2 10.56 -2.86 -18.77
N TYR A 3 10.77 -1.65 -19.30
CA TYR A 3 11.83 -1.35 -20.27
C TYR A 3 13.22 -1.76 -19.75
N GLU A 4 13.61 -1.27 -18.57
CA GLU A 4 14.91 -1.61 -17.96
C GLU A 4 15.08 -3.11 -17.70
N PHE A 5 13.99 -3.82 -17.36
CA PHE A 5 14.03 -5.28 -17.20
C PHE A 5 14.36 -6.01 -18.50
N HIS A 6 13.76 -5.62 -19.62
CA HIS A 6 14.01 -6.26 -20.92
C HIS A 6 15.39 -5.93 -21.49
N ARG A 7 16.01 -4.83 -21.06
CA ARG A 7 17.41 -4.52 -21.40
C ARG A 7 18.41 -5.49 -20.79
N GLY A 8 17.99 -6.37 -19.87
CA GLY A 8 18.87 -7.32 -19.20
C GLY A 8 19.88 -6.67 -18.26
N ILE A 9 19.67 -5.42 -17.87
CA ILE A 9 20.59 -4.69 -16.98
C ILE A 9 20.35 -5.06 -15.51
N THR A 10 21.34 -4.81 -14.67
CA THR A 10 21.23 -5.08 -13.23
C THR A 10 20.30 -4.09 -12.52
N THR A 11 19.80 -4.45 -11.33
CA THR A 11 18.96 -3.55 -10.52
C THR A 11 19.68 -2.25 -10.16
N ARG A 12 20.99 -2.30 -9.89
CA ARG A 12 21.80 -1.11 -9.61
C ARG A 12 21.88 -0.16 -10.82
N GLN A 13 22.11 -0.70 -12.01
CA GLN A 13 22.12 0.08 -13.24
C GLN A 13 20.74 0.67 -13.54
N ALA A 14 19.67 -0.09 -13.33
CA ALA A 14 18.31 0.42 -13.51
C ALA A 14 17.99 1.57 -12.54
N VAL A 15 18.41 1.49 -11.27
CA VAL A 15 18.28 2.59 -10.31
C VAL A 15 19.04 3.83 -10.79
N ALA A 16 20.30 3.67 -11.21
CA ALA A 16 21.11 4.78 -11.69
C ALA A 16 20.51 5.44 -12.94
N ASN A 17 20.04 4.65 -13.91
CA ASN A 17 19.39 5.18 -15.11
C ASN A 17 18.12 5.96 -14.78
N ILE A 18 17.27 5.42 -13.89
CA ILE A 18 16.03 6.08 -13.48
C ILE A 18 16.34 7.39 -12.76
N ASN A 19 17.23 7.36 -11.76
CA ASN A 19 17.58 8.55 -10.99
C ASN A 19 18.44 9.55 -11.79
N SER A 20 19.01 9.15 -12.93
CA SER A 20 19.68 10.06 -13.87
C SER A 20 18.69 10.82 -14.74
N VAL A 21 17.53 10.21 -15.06
CA VAL A 21 16.49 10.85 -15.88
C VAL A 21 15.56 11.69 -15.01
N PHE A 22 15.21 11.17 -13.84
CA PHE A 22 14.41 11.87 -12.84
C PHE A 22 15.37 12.42 -11.80
N SER A 23 15.59 13.73 -11.78
CA SER A 23 16.57 14.43 -10.93
C SER A 23 16.36 14.27 -9.41
N ILE A 24 15.33 13.55 -9.01
CA ILE A 24 14.99 13.16 -7.64
C ILE A 24 15.32 11.68 -7.50
N GLN A 25 15.80 11.21 -6.34
CA GLN A 25 16.00 9.77 -6.09
C GLN A 25 14.65 9.03 -5.97
N VAL A 26 13.92 8.94 -7.07
CA VAL A 26 12.58 8.35 -7.18
C VAL A 26 12.65 6.83 -7.05
N ALA A 27 13.73 6.21 -7.53
CA ALA A 27 13.92 4.78 -7.45
C ALA A 27 14.97 4.41 -6.39
N THR A 28 14.56 3.52 -5.48
CA THR A 28 15.48 2.82 -4.58
C THR A 28 15.76 1.41 -5.09
N ASN A 29 16.91 0.85 -4.69
CA ASN A 29 17.29 -0.51 -5.07
C ASN A 29 16.24 -1.54 -4.61
N ALA A 30 15.69 -1.37 -3.40
CA ALA A 30 14.63 -2.24 -2.88
C ALA A 30 13.38 -2.25 -3.78
N THR A 31 12.95 -1.09 -4.26
CA THR A 31 11.80 -0.97 -5.17
C THR A 31 12.10 -1.63 -6.52
N VAL A 32 13.26 -1.36 -7.11
CA VAL A 32 13.66 -1.96 -8.39
C VAL A 32 13.81 -3.47 -8.30
N ALA A 33 14.39 -3.98 -7.21
CA ALA A 33 14.53 -5.42 -6.96
C ALA A 33 13.17 -6.11 -6.80
N ARG A 34 12.21 -5.50 -6.09
CA ARG A 34 10.84 -6.02 -5.96
C ARG A 34 10.17 -6.14 -7.32
N TRP A 35 10.26 -5.11 -8.16
CA TRP A 35 9.73 -5.14 -9.52
C TRP A 35 10.39 -6.21 -10.38
N PHE A 36 11.71 -6.34 -10.35
CA PHE A 36 12.43 -7.35 -11.13
C PHE A 36 12.13 -8.78 -10.67
N LYS A 37 11.78 -8.97 -9.39
CA LYS A 37 11.29 -10.25 -8.89
C LYS A 37 9.90 -10.55 -9.45
N LYS A 38 8.99 -9.57 -9.46
CA LYS A 38 7.64 -9.68 -10.05
C LYS A 38 7.69 -9.98 -11.55
N PHE A 39 8.56 -9.30 -12.29
CA PHE A 39 8.74 -9.54 -13.73
C PHE A 39 9.34 -10.92 -14.04
N ARG A 40 10.19 -11.46 -13.16
CA ARG A 40 10.72 -12.83 -13.29
C ARG A 40 9.65 -13.91 -13.15
N SER A 41 8.55 -13.64 -12.43
CA SER A 41 7.38 -14.54 -12.39
C SER A 41 6.41 -14.33 -13.54
N GLY A 42 6.76 -13.49 -14.55
CA GLY A 42 5.91 -13.22 -15.70
C GLY A 42 4.79 -12.19 -15.43
N ASP A 43 4.73 -11.64 -14.23
CA ASP A 43 3.76 -10.62 -13.87
C ASP A 43 4.34 -9.23 -14.11
N PHE A 44 3.85 -8.57 -15.16
CA PHE A 44 4.25 -7.23 -15.56
C PHE A 44 3.26 -6.14 -15.14
N ASP A 45 2.25 -6.48 -14.34
CA ASP A 45 1.25 -5.52 -13.91
C ASP A 45 1.87 -4.48 -12.97
N LEU A 46 1.75 -3.21 -13.33
CA LEU A 46 2.23 -2.08 -12.54
C LEU A 46 1.17 -1.52 -11.59
N SER A 47 -0.06 -2.05 -11.66
CA SER A 47 -1.16 -1.61 -10.80
C SER A 47 -0.82 -1.91 -9.34
N ASN A 48 -1.25 -1.00 -8.46
CA ASN A 48 -1.13 -1.21 -7.03
C ASN A 48 -2.21 -2.22 -6.63
N GLU A 49 -1.82 -3.31 -5.98
CA GLU A 49 -2.78 -4.27 -5.46
C GLU A 49 -3.70 -3.59 -4.44
N PRO A 50 -4.97 -4.00 -4.33
CA PRO A 50 -5.87 -3.52 -3.30
C PRO A 50 -5.23 -3.76 -1.93
N HIS A 51 -4.85 -2.69 -1.24
CA HIS A 51 -4.34 -2.78 0.11
C HIS A 51 -5.50 -3.17 1.02
N GLY A 52 -5.38 -4.29 1.72
CA GLY A 52 -6.38 -4.72 2.68
C GLY A 52 -6.49 -3.69 3.79
N ARG A 53 -7.64 -2.99 3.89
CA ARG A 53 -7.98 -2.28 5.12
C ARG A 53 -8.20 -3.33 6.21
N PRO A 54 -7.67 -3.15 7.43
CA PRO A 54 -8.02 -4.02 8.55
C PRO A 54 -9.53 -4.13 8.64
N LYS A 55 -10.05 -5.35 8.81
CA LYS A 55 -11.49 -5.56 8.95
C LYS A 55 -11.99 -4.68 10.08
N THR A 56 -13.01 -3.86 9.79
CA THR A 56 -13.67 -3.05 10.81
C THR A 56 -14.32 -4.01 11.79
N HIS A 57 -13.87 -3.97 13.05
CA HIS A 57 -14.39 -4.86 14.10
C HIS A 57 -15.88 -4.61 14.37
N ILE A 58 -16.35 -3.39 14.11
CA ILE A 58 -17.70 -2.94 14.43
C ILE A 58 -18.49 -2.75 13.13
N ASP A 59 -19.69 -3.32 13.10
CA ASP A 59 -20.68 -3.08 12.05
C ASP A 59 -21.19 -1.63 12.12
N ASN A 60 -21.23 -0.97 10.97
CA ASN A 60 -21.65 0.42 10.85
C ASN A 60 -23.14 0.59 11.17
N ASP A 61 -23.98 -0.42 10.92
CA ASP A 61 -25.41 -0.30 11.21
C ASP A 61 -25.70 -0.46 12.72
N VAL A 62 -24.92 -1.30 13.40
CA VAL A 62 -24.93 -1.40 14.87
C VAL A 62 -24.39 -0.11 15.51
N LEU A 63 -23.36 0.51 14.92
CA LEU A 63 -22.87 1.82 15.36
C LEU A 63 -23.93 2.90 15.21
N LYS A 64 -24.61 2.98 14.06
CA LYS A 64 -25.66 3.99 13.83
C LYS A 64 -26.79 3.88 14.84
N THR A 65 -27.25 2.66 15.12
CA THR A 65 -28.33 2.44 16.11
C THR A 65 -27.88 2.81 17.52
N THR A 66 -26.64 2.51 17.89
CA THR A 66 -26.10 2.86 19.23
C THR A 66 -25.70 4.33 19.38
N VAL A 67 -25.35 5.04 18.32
CA VAL A 67 -25.16 6.51 18.34
C VAL A 67 -26.48 7.23 18.55
N ILE A 68 -27.59 6.70 18.01
CA ILE A 68 -28.91 7.28 18.22
C ILE A 68 -29.36 7.10 19.68
N SER A 69 -28.97 6.01 20.33
CA SER A 69 -29.34 5.71 21.72
C SER A 69 -28.34 6.19 22.79
N SER A 70 -27.08 6.46 22.42
CA SER A 70 -26.03 6.92 23.35
C SER A 70 -25.55 8.33 23.00
N GLN A 71 -25.43 9.19 24.02
CA GLN A 71 -25.18 10.62 23.83
C GLN A 71 -23.69 10.99 23.68
N SER A 72 -22.75 10.05 23.84
CA SER A 72 -21.32 10.38 23.88
C SER A 72 -20.40 9.34 23.23
N ALA A 73 -19.50 9.82 22.37
CA ALA A 73 -18.41 9.05 21.80
C ALA A 73 -17.51 8.38 22.85
N ARG A 74 -17.43 8.91 24.09
CA ARG A 74 -16.69 8.27 25.20
C ARG A 74 -17.34 6.94 25.60
N GLN A 75 -18.67 6.94 25.71
CA GLN A 75 -19.42 5.74 26.09
C GLN A 75 -19.35 4.68 24.98
N LEU A 76 -19.47 5.08 23.71
CA LEU A 76 -19.34 4.16 22.58
C LEU A 76 -17.94 3.51 22.53
N SER A 77 -16.88 4.30 22.72
CA SER A 77 -15.51 3.80 22.78
C SER A 77 -15.32 2.73 23.89
N LEU A 78 -15.90 2.97 25.07
CA LEU A 78 -15.89 1.99 26.17
C LEU A 78 -16.72 0.74 25.85
N MET A 79 -17.91 0.91 25.27
CA MET A 79 -18.82 -0.19 24.92
C MET A 79 -18.22 -1.14 23.88
N TYR A 80 -17.51 -0.60 22.90
CA TYR A 80 -16.90 -1.39 21.82
C TYR A 80 -15.42 -1.69 22.06
N ASN A 81 -14.89 -1.33 23.23
CA ASN A 81 -13.48 -1.49 23.59
C ASN A 81 -12.52 -0.98 22.49
N VAL A 82 -12.84 0.19 21.94
CA VAL A 82 -12.04 0.89 20.93
C VAL A 82 -11.52 2.19 21.52
N SER A 83 -10.37 2.66 21.04
CA SER A 83 -9.87 3.98 21.45
C SER A 83 -10.82 5.09 20.97
N LYS A 84 -10.89 6.19 21.73
CA LYS A 84 -11.79 7.32 21.43
C LYS A 84 -11.15 8.33 20.50
#